data_AF-A0A1V5DKY2-F1
#
_entry.id   AF-A0A1V5DKY2-F1
#
_cell.length_a   1.000
_cell.length_b   1.000
_cell.length_c   1.000
_cell.angle_alpha   90.00
_cell.angle_beta   90.00
_cell.angle_gamma   90.00
#
_symmetry.space_group_name_H-M   'P 1'
#
loop_
_entity.id
_entity.type
_entity.pdbx_description
1 polymer ?
#
loop_
_entity_poly.entity_id
_entity_poly.type
_entity_poly.pdbx_seq_one_letter_code
_entity_poly.pdbx_strand_id
1 'polypeptide(L)'
;MKKEDEKKEQNKKMAKIIARAWSDESFKGRFLSNPRAVLSEYDVSVPAGVEVTVLEQTDKLMYIVLPLKPGEELLVKPMMSDETDEISCVRCV
;
A
#
# COMPACT_ATOMS: atom_id res chain seq x y z
N MET A 1 7.42 0.37 22.75
CA MET A 1 8.67 0.56 22.00
C MET A 1 8.79 -0.28 20.72
N LYS A 2 8.32 -1.53 20.63
CA LYS A 2 8.55 -2.39 19.44
C LYS A 2 7.83 -1.99 18.13
N LYS A 3 6.69 -1.28 18.22
CA LYS A 3 5.82 -1.00 17.07
C LYS A 3 6.38 0.03 16.07
N GLU A 4 7.19 1.00 16.54
CA GLU A 4 7.75 2.04 15.68
C GLU A 4 8.85 1.51 14.76
N ASP A 5 9.67 0.58 15.27
CA ASP A 5 10.74 -0.04 14.49
C ASP A 5 10.18 -0.90 13.34
N GLU A 6 9.08 -1.61 13.58
CA GLU A 6 8.38 -2.41 12.56
C GLU A 6 7.78 -1.51 11.46
N LYS A 7 7.11 -0.42 11.84
CA LYS A 7 6.56 0.57 10.89
C LYS A 7 7.68 1.18 10.03
N LYS A 8 8.80 1.53 10.65
CA LYS A 8 9.96 2.10 9.95
C LYS A 8 10.57 1.11 8.96
N GLU A 9 10.67 -0.16 9.32
CA GLU A 9 11.22 -1.20 8.44
C GLU A 9 10.30 -1.45 7.23
N GLN A 10 8.99 -1.50 7.45
CA GLN A 10 8.03 -1.61 6.37
C GLN A 10 8.08 -0.41 5.42
N ASN A 11 8.21 0.81 5.95
CA ASN A 11 8.34 2.03 5.14
C ASN A 11 9.59 1.99 4.25
N LYS A 12 10.72 1.48 4.74
CA LYS A 12 11.94 1.30 3.93
C LYS A 12 11.71 0.31 2.78
N LYS A 13 11.06 -0.82 3.05
CA LYS A 13 10.72 -1.81 2.02
C LYS A 13 9.86 -1.19 0.93
N MET A 14 8.84 -0.42 1.33
CA MET A 14 7.97 0.30 0.39
C MET A 14 8.75 1.31 -0.45
N ALA A 15 9.61 2.12 0.16
CA ALA A 15 10.45 3.08 -0.55
C ALA A 15 11.35 2.39 -1.60
N LYS A 16 11.89 1.21 -1.28
CA LYS A 16 12.70 0.42 -2.21
C LYS A 16 11.90 -0.08 -3.42
N ILE A 17 10.66 -0.52 -3.20
CA ILE A 17 9.75 -0.96 -4.27
C ILE A 17 9.43 0.20 -5.20
N ILE A 18 9.05 1.36 -4.63
CA ILE A 18 8.71 2.57 -5.40
C ILE A 18 9.90 3.05 -6.22
N ALA A 19 11.09 3.15 -5.62
CA ALA A 19 12.29 3.56 -6.33
C ALA A 19 12.63 2.63 -7.52
N ARG A 20 12.40 1.32 -7.36
CA ARG A 20 12.58 0.36 -8.45
C ARG A 20 11.51 0.53 -9.53
N ALA A 21 10.26 0.75 -9.15
CA ALA A 21 9.18 1.01 -10.11
C ALA A 21 9.43 2.26 -10.97
N TRP A 22 10.10 3.29 -10.44
CA TRP A 22 10.47 4.46 -11.25
C TRP A 22 11.64 4.23 -12.22
N SER A 23 12.50 3.25 -11.96
CA SER A 23 13.71 3.01 -12.75
C SER A 23 13.61 1.82 -13.71
N ASP A 24 12.62 0.95 -13.53
CA ASP A 24 12.40 -0.25 -14.33
C ASP A 24 10.92 -0.37 -14.72
N GLU A 25 10.61 -0.02 -15.98
CA GLU A 25 9.25 -0.06 -16.53
C GLU A 25 8.66 -1.48 -16.57
N SER A 26 9.50 -2.51 -16.73
CA SER A 26 9.04 -3.90 -16.69
C SER A 26 8.63 -4.30 -15.26
N PHE A 27 9.43 -3.90 -14.28
CA PHE A 27 9.06 -4.06 -12.87
C PHE A 27 7.79 -3.28 -12.53
N LYS A 28 7.67 -2.03 -12.99
CA LYS A 28 6.47 -1.20 -12.79
C LYS A 28 5.22 -1.84 -13.39
N GLY A 29 5.29 -2.34 -14.61
CA GLY A 29 4.17 -3.05 -15.25
C GLY A 29 3.74 -4.31 -14.47
N ARG A 30 4.70 -5.06 -13.92
CA ARG A 30 4.40 -6.20 -13.02
C ARG A 30 3.78 -5.74 -11.70
N PHE A 31 4.28 -4.64 -11.13
CA PHE A 31 3.75 -4.11 -9.87
C PHE A 31 2.31 -3.61 -10.00
N LEU A 32 1.98 -2.96 -11.12
CA LEU A 32 0.62 -2.52 -11.42
C LEU A 32 -0.36 -3.67 -11.68
N SER A 33 0.11 -4.76 -12.30
CA SER A 33 -0.75 -5.90 -12.69
C SER A 33 -0.89 -6.97 -11.62
N ASN A 34 0.16 -7.23 -10.82
CA ASN A 34 0.14 -8.23 -9.75
C ASN A 34 0.88 -7.72 -8.50
N PRO A 35 0.31 -6.73 -7.79
CA PRO A 35 0.96 -6.10 -6.66
C PRO A 35 1.21 -7.06 -5.51
N ARG A 36 0.31 -8.03 -5.28
CA ARG A 36 0.44 -9.01 -4.19
C ARG A 36 1.68 -9.89 -4.35
N ALA A 37 1.97 -10.32 -5.57
CA ALA A 37 3.19 -11.08 -5.86
C ALA A 37 4.44 -10.24 -5.59
N VAL A 38 4.47 -9.00 -6.08
CA VAL A 38 5.61 -8.09 -5.89
C VAL A 38 5.83 -7.76 -4.41
N LEU A 39 4.78 -7.47 -3.65
CA LEU A 39 4.90 -7.21 -2.21
C LEU A 39 5.46 -8.43 -1.45
N SER A 40 5.06 -9.63 -1.85
CA SER A 40 5.58 -10.87 -1.27
C SER A 40 7.08 -11.08 -1.52
N GLU A 41 7.63 -10.61 -2.65
CA GLU A 41 9.07 -10.69 -2.94
C GLU A 41 9.91 -9.84 -1.96
N TYR A 42 9.30 -8.87 -1.29
CA TYR A 42 9.94 -7.95 -0.34
C TYR A 42 9.55 -8.23 1.12
N ASP A 43 8.97 -9.41 1.39
CA ASP A 43 8.46 -9.79 2.71
C ASP A 43 7.46 -8.77 3.26
N VAL A 44 6.61 -8.21 2.39
CA VAL A 44 5.46 -7.38 2.76
C VAL A 44 4.20 -8.24 2.65
N SER A 45 3.71 -8.71 3.78
CA SER A 45 2.53 -9.58 3.83
C SER A 45 1.25 -8.77 3.72
N VAL A 46 0.38 -9.15 2.78
CA VAL A 46 -0.98 -8.63 2.67
C VAL A 46 -1.93 -9.61 3.36
N PRO A 47 -2.87 -9.16 4.21
CA PRO A 47 -3.83 -10.06 4.84
C PRO A 47 -4.69 -10.83 3.83
N ALA A 48 -5.20 -11.98 4.26
CA ALA A 48 -6.17 -12.73 3.46
C ALA A 48 -7.47 -11.94 3.34
N GLY A 49 -8.13 -12.02 2.17
CA GLY A 49 -9.38 -11.30 1.91
C GLY A 49 -9.23 -9.81 1.56
N VAL A 50 -8.00 -9.26 1.55
CA VAL A 50 -7.73 -7.89 1.07
C VAL A 50 -7.31 -7.94 -0.39
N GLU A 51 -8.06 -7.21 -1.22
CA GLU A 51 -7.65 -6.87 -2.57
C GLU A 51 -6.67 -5.69 -2.54
N VAL A 52 -5.58 -5.81 -3.29
CA VAL A 52 -4.56 -4.75 -3.41
C VAL A 52 -4.49 -4.32 -4.86
N THR A 53 -4.65 -3.03 -5.09
CA THR A 53 -4.49 -2.39 -6.39
C THR A 53 -3.51 -1.24 -6.25
N VAL A 54 -2.60 -1.09 -7.22
CA VAL A 54 -1.66 0.03 -7.27
C VAL A 54 -2.18 1.05 -8.28
N LEU A 55 -2.24 2.31 -7.86
CA LEU A 55 -2.60 3.42 -8.71
C LEU A 55 -1.37 4.30 -8.93
N GLU A 56 -1.06 4.58 -10.18
CA GLU A 56 -0.03 5.55 -10.53
C GLU A 56 -0.62 6.96 -10.51
N GLN A 57 0.04 7.87 -9.79
CA GLN A 57 -0.26 9.29 -9.87
C GLN A 57 0.34 9.89 -11.13
N THR A 58 -0.48 10.62 -11.88
CA THR A 58 -0.06 11.40 -13.06
C THR A 58 -0.42 12.85 -12.85
N ASP A 59 0.10 13.74 -13.70
CA ASP A 59 -0.22 15.18 -13.69
C ASP A 59 -1.70 15.50 -13.99
N LYS A 60 -2.46 14.50 -14.46
CA LYS A 60 -3.87 14.63 -14.86
C LYS A 60 -4.85 14.07 -13.85
N LEU A 61 -4.38 13.30 -12.87
CA LEU A 61 -5.24 12.56 -11.95
C LEU A 61 -4.89 12.90 -10.50
N MET A 62 -5.89 13.37 -9.77
CA MET A 62 -5.85 13.52 -8.32
C MET A 62 -6.66 12.40 -7.67
N TYR A 63 -6.08 11.75 -6.67
CA TYR A 63 -6.77 10.73 -5.87
C TYR A 63 -7.16 11.32 -4.51
N ILE A 64 -8.40 11.08 -4.10
CA ILE A 64 -8.90 11.43 -2.76
C ILE A 64 -9.33 10.12 -2.09
N VAL A 65 -8.80 9.87 -0.90
CA VAL A 65 -9.17 8.69 -0.11
C VAL A 65 -10.40 9.02 0.73
N LEU A 66 -11.53 8.40 0.39
CA LEU A 66 -12.71 8.42 1.25
C LEU A 66 -12.63 7.26 2.23
N PRO A 67 -12.51 7.49 3.55
CA PRO A 67 -12.47 6.42 4.53
C PRO A 67 -13.81 5.67 4.58
N LEU A 68 -13.77 4.45 5.12
CA LEU A 68 -14.98 3.69 5.42
C LEU A 68 -15.91 4.47 6.35
N LYS A 69 -17.20 4.19 6.23
CA LYS A 69 -18.20 4.79 7.10
C LYS A 69 -17.91 4.40 8.55
N PRO A 70 -17.99 5.34 9.51
CA PRO A 70 -17.86 5.00 10.93
C PRO A 70 -18.86 3.90 11.33
N GLY A 71 -18.37 2.85 11.98
CA GLY A 71 -19.17 1.69 12.38
C GLY A 71 -19.17 0.52 11.38
N GLU A 72 -18.68 0.73 10.16
CA GLU A 72 -18.27 -0.35 9.27
C GLU A 72 -16.78 -0.61 9.48
N GLU A 73 -16.45 -1.79 9.98
CA GLU A 73 -15.07 -2.17 10.22
C GLU A 73 -14.52 -2.96 9.03
N LEU A 74 -13.25 -2.75 8.67
CA LEU A 74 -12.60 -3.66 7.73
C LEU A 74 -12.69 -5.08 8.30
N LEU A 75 -13.10 -6.05 7.46
CA LEU A 75 -13.07 -7.49 7.79
C LEU A 75 -11.68 -7.97 8.25
N VAL A 76 -10.67 -7.16 7.98
CA VAL A 76 -9.33 -7.22 8.55
C VAL A 76 -9.00 -5.84 9.08
N LYS A 77 -9.12 -5.66 10.39
CA LYS A 77 -8.44 -4.55 11.06
C LYS A 77 -7.00 -4.55 10.55
N PRO A 78 -6.51 -3.52 9.83
CA PRO A 78 -5.08 -3.39 9.67
C PRO A 78 -4.50 -3.43 11.08
N MET A 79 -3.43 -4.18 11.27
CA MET A 79 -2.66 -4.15 12.52
C MET A 79 -1.97 -2.77 12.62
N MET A 80 -2.74 -1.71 12.72
CA MET A 80 -2.31 -0.32 12.87
C MET A 80 -3.41 0.35 13.69
N SER A 81 -3.20 0.31 15.00
CA SER A 81 -3.90 1.14 15.96
C SER A 81 -3.41 2.58 15.84
N ASP A 82 -4.38 3.49 15.73
CA ASP A 82 -4.32 4.92 16.02
C ASP A 82 -3.61 5.82 14.99
N GLU A 83 -4.28 6.93 14.68
CA GLU A 83 -3.87 8.06 13.84
C GLU A 83 -3.89 7.84 12.31
N THR A 84 -5.00 8.29 11.72
CA THR A 84 -5.09 8.75 10.34
C THR A 84 -4.05 9.85 10.10
N ASP A 85 -3.08 9.59 9.23
CA ASP A 85 -2.46 10.52 8.27
C ASP A 85 -1.15 9.88 7.83
N GLU A 86 -1.16 9.30 6.64
CA GLU A 86 -0.04 9.10 5.70
C GLU A 86 -0.41 7.98 4.73
N ILE A 87 -1.06 8.40 3.63
CA ILE A 87 -1.10 7.77 2.30
C ILE A 87 -1.29 6.24 2.34
N SER A 88 -2.48 5.83 2.79
CA SER A 88 -3.00 4.51 2.49
C SER A 88 -3.46 4.49 1.03
N CYS A 89 -2.60 4.02 0.14
CA CYS A 89 -2.92 3.66 -1.25
C CYS A 89 -4.17 2.75 -1.29
N VAL A 90 -5.36 3.31 -1.54
CA VAL A 90 -6.53 2.52 -1.99
C VAL A 90 -7.43 3.39 -2.87
N ARG A 91 -7.90 2.76 -3.95
CA ARG A 91 -8.69 3.27 -5.07
C ARG A 91 -10.14 3.60 -4.68
N CYS A 92 -10.64 4.77 -5.10
CA CYS A 92 -12.04 4.92 -5.50
C CYS A 92 -12.15 4.54 -6.98
N VAL A 93 -13.22 3.83 -7.35
CA VAL A 93 -13.60 3.60 -8.76
C VAL A 93 -13.74 4.94 -9.48
#